data_AF-A0A7J4PUM6-F1
#
_entry.id   AF-A0A7J4PUM6-F1
#
_cell.length_a   1.000
_cell.length_b   1.000
_cell.length_c   1.000
_cell.angle_alpha   90.00
_cell.angle_beta   90.00
_cell.angle_gamma   90.00
#
_symmetry.space_group_name_H-M   'P 1'
#
loop_
_entity.id
_entity.type
_entity.pdbx_description
1 polymer ?
#
loop_
_entity_poly.entity_id
_entity_poly.type
_entity_poly.pdbx_seq_one_letter_code
_entity_poly.pdbx_strand_id
1 'polypeptide(L)'
;MAEPFIGEIRMVGFDFAPRGWALCDGQLLPISQNSALFSLLGTTYGGDGRISFALPDLRGRVAIHQGTGPGLTHRVMGRKAGMENVTLNANTMPVHGHSAQAQMMATTSDAQTDEPEGK
;
A
#
# COMPACT_ATOMS: atom_id res chain seq x y z
N MET A 1 -11.19 21.67 -17.52
CA MET A 1 -10.28 20.68 -16.91
C MET A 1 -8.88 21.02 -17.39
N ALA A 2 -7.87 21.07 -16.53
CA ALA A 2 -6.51 21.44 -16.93
C ALA A 2 -5.91 20.36 -17.85
N GLU A 3 -5.16 20.79 -18.86
CA GLU A 3 -4.40 19.88 -19.73
C GLU A 3 -3.35 19.14 -18.90
N PRO A 4 -3.21 17.81 -19.06
CA PRO A 4 -2.23 17.04 -18.30
C PRO A 4 -0.79 17.35 -18.74
N PHE A 5 0.15 17.23 -17.80
CA PHE A 5 1.57 17.37 -18.11
C PHE A 5 2.18 16.06 -18.61
N ILE A 6 3.20 16.13 -19.47
CA ILE A 6 3.99 14.95 -19.84
C ILE A 6 4.70 14.44 -18.57
N GLY A 7 4.60 13.13 -18.32
CA GLY A 7 5.15 12.49 -17.11
C GLY A 7 4.24 12.58 -15.89
N GLU A 8 3.03 13.13 -16.01
CA GLU A 8 2.03 13.08 -14.94
C GLU A 8 1.63 11.62 -14.64
N ILE A 9 1.58 11.28 -13.36
CA ILE A 9 1.03 10.00 -12.88
C ILE A 9 -0.32 10.29 -12.25
N ARG A 10 -1.34 9.56 -12.70
CA ARG A 10 -2.72 9.71 -12.20
C ARG A 10 -3.32 8.35 -11.86
N MET A 11 -3.89 8.26 -10.66
CA MET A 11 -4.71 7.12 -10.28
C MET A 11 -6.11 7.28 -10.89
N VAL A 12 -6.61 6.20 -11.48
CA VAL A 12 -7.88 6.17 -12.19
C VAL A 12 -8.66 4.91 -11.79
N GLY A 13 -9.98 4.92 -12.00
CA GLY A 13 -10.86 3.80 -11.66
C GLY A 13 -11.08 2.77 -12.78
N PHE A 14 -10.46 2.96 -13.94
CA PHE A 14 -10.56 2.06 -15.11
C PHE A 14 -9.23 1.32 -15.34
N ASP A 15 -9.26 0.24 -16.12
CA ASP A 15 -8.20 -0.75 -16.29
C ASP A 15 -7.40 -0.63 -17.60
N PHE A 16 -7.61 0.43 -18.37
CA PHE A 16 -6.90 0.69 -19.63
C PHE A 16 -6.21 2.05 -19.63
N ALA A 17 -5.16 2.20 -20.44
CA ALA A 17 -4.54 3.49 -20.68
C ALA A 17 -5.26 4.22 -21.85
N PRO A 18 -5.86 5.41 -21.61
CA PRO A 18 -6.41 6.22 -22.69
C PRO A 18 -5.33 6.65 -23.68
N ARG A 19 -5.73 7.15 -24.85
CA ARG A 19 -4.78 7.67 -25.84
C ARG A 19 -3.90 8.77 -25.22
N GLY A 20 -2.59 8.66 -25.42
CA GLY A 20 -1.59 9.57 -24.86
C GLY A 20 -1.15 9.22 -23.43
N TRP A 21 -1.69 8.16 -22.85
CA TRP A 21 -1.28 7.62 -21.55
C TRP A 21 -0.69 6.23 -21.71
N ALA A 22 0.02 5.78 -20.68
CA ALA A 22 0.55 4.45 -20.55
C ALA A 22 0.35 3.96 -19.12
N LEU A 23 0.18 2.65 -18.94
CA LEU A 23 0.14 2.05 -17.60
C LEU A 23 1.53 2.13 -16.95
N CYS A 24 1.56 2.34 -15.64
CA CYS A 24 2.78 2.29 -14.83
C CYS A 24 3.13 0.84 -14.47
N ASP A 25 3.40 0.03 -15.50
CA ASP A 25 3.66 -1.42 -15.39
C ASP A 25 5.13 -1.81 -15.61
N GLY A 26 6.05 -0.83 -15.61
CA GLY A 26 7.48 -1.09 -15.81
C GLY A 26 7.89 -1.39 -17.25
N GLN A 27 7.01 -1.16 -18.23
CA GLN A 27 7.28 -1.46 -19.64
C GLN A 27 8.41 -0.59 -20.23
N LEU A 28 9.16 -1.17 -21.18
CA LEU A 28 10.16 -0.47 -21.97
C LEU A 28 9.50 0.24 -23.15
N LEU A 29 9.81 1.52 -23.32
CA LEU A 29 9.35 2.34 -24.44
C LEU A 29 10.53 2.79 -25.32
N PRO A 30 10.33 2.89 -26.65
CA PRO A 30 11.34 3.41 -27.54
C PRO A 30 11.53 4.91 -27.33
N ILE A 31 12.78 5.35 -27.13
CA ILE A 31 13.16 6.76 -26.96
C ILE A 31 12.79 7.57 -28.19
N SER A 32 12.95 7.00 -29.39
CA SER A 32 12.68 7.68 -30.67
C SER A 32 11.22 8.16 -30.80
N GLN A 33 10.27 7.51 -30.15
CA GLN A 33 8.85 7.88 -30.18
C GLN A 33 8.40 8.67 -28.93
N ASN A 34 9.24 8.73 -27.89
CA ASN A 34 8.87 9.27 -26.58
C ASN A 34 9.97 10.19 -26.02
N SER A 35 10.62 10.97 -26.89
CA SER A 35 11.80 11.79 -26.55
C SER A 35 11.52 12.81 -25.43
N ALA A 36 10.34 13.43 -25.43
CA ALA A 36 9.92 14.37 -24.38
C ALA A 36 9.80 13.68 -23.02
N LEU A 37 9.17 12.50 -22.97
CA LEU A 37 9.02 11.73 -21.73
C LEU A 37 10.37 11.19 -21.25
N PHE A 38 11.22 10.71 -22.16
CA PHE A 38 12.58 10.27 -21.84
C PHE A 38 13.42 11.41 -21.26
N SER A 39 13.27 12.63 -21.75
CA SER A 39 14.00 13.80 -21.22
C SER A 39 13.64 14.09 -19.75
N LEU A 40 12.46 13.64 -19.28
CA LEU A 40 12.03 13.78 -17.89
C LEU A 40 12.45 12.58 -17.03
N LEU A 41 12.25 11.35 -17.52
CA LEU A 41 12.46 10.14 -16.72
C LEU A 41 13.89 9.59 -16.82
N GLY A 42 14.58 9.83 -17.92
CA GLY A 42 15.85 9.20 -18.26
C GLY A 42 15.73 7.68 -18.16
N THR A 43 16.75 7.05 -17.56
CA THR A 43 16.79 5.61 -17.27
C THR A 43 16.45 5.29 -15.81
N THR A 44 15.81 6.21 -15.08
CA THR A 44 15.51 6.08 -13.63
C THR A 44 14.79 4.78 -13.28
N TYR A 45 13.93 4.29 -14.17
CA TYR A 45 13.16 3.06 -13.97
C TYR A 45 13.71 1.85 -14.76
N GLY A 46 14.80 2.03 -15.53
CA GLY A 46 15.41 0.99 -16.37
C GLY A 46 15.52 1.39 -17.85
N GLY A 47 15.88 0.40 -18.67
CA GLY A 47 16.21 0.56 -20.10
C GLY A 47 17.69 0.83 -20.35
N ASP A 48 18.07 0.92 -21.62
CA ASP A 48 19.46 1.07 -22.05
C ASP A 48 19.89 2.54 -22.26
N GLY A 49 18.94 3.48 -22.24
CA GLY A 49 19.18 4.92 -22.43
C GLY A 49 19.63 5.30 -23.84
N ARG A 50 19.62 4.36 -24.80
CA ARG A 50 20.04 4.57 -26.19
C ARG A 50 18.89 4.33 -27.16
N ILE A 51 18.20 3.21 -26.97
CA ILE A 51 17.04 2.80 -27.78
C ILE A 51 15.78 2.85 -26.92
N SER A 52 15.89 2.49 -25.64
CA SER A 52 14.74 2.33 -24.75
C SER A 52 14.97 2.90 -23.35
N PHE A 53 13.86 3.22 -22.69
CA PHE A 53 13.78 3.55 -21.28
C PHE A 53 12.54 2.90 -20.68
N ALA A 54 12.51 2.69 -19.37
CA ALA A 54 11.36 2.10 -18.70
C ALA A 54 10.44 3.14 -18.05
N LEU A 55 9.15 2.82 -17.97
CA LEU A 55 8.19 3.51 -17.12
C LEU A 55 8.28 3.02 -15.65
N PRO A 56 7.69 3.74 -14.68
CA PRO A 56 7.51 3.24 -13.33
C PRO A 56 6.73 1.92 -13.32
N ASP A 57 7.00 1.06 -12.33
CA ASP A 57 6.20 -0.12 -12.01
C ASP A 57 5.52 0.09 -10.65
N LEU A 58 4.23 0.44 -10.68
CA LEU A 58 3.42 0.76 -9.51
C LEU A 58 2.44 -0.36 -9.12
N ARG A 59 2.50 -1.52 -9.77
CA ARG A 59 1.68 -2.68 -9.38
C ARG A 59 2.08 -3.12 -7.97
N GLY A 60 1.09 -3.23 -7.08
CA GLY A 60 1.30 -3.56 -5.66
C GLY A 60 2.04 -2.47 -4.86
N ARG A 61 2.11 -1.22 -5.36
CA ARG A 61 2.90 -0.14 -4.75
C ARG A 61 2.15 1.19 -4.72
N VAL A 62 2.53 2.03 -3.76
CA VAL A 62 2.06 3.41 -3.65
C VAL A 62 3.22 4.35 -3.94
N ALA A 63 2.97 5.36 -4.78
CA ALA A 63 3.95 6.41 -5.04
C ALA A 63 4.11 7.31 -3.80
N ILE A 64 5.36 7.64 -3.46
CA ILE A 64 5.70 8.53 -2.36
C ILE A 64 6.64 9.63 -2.84
N HIS A 65 6.60 10.78 -2.17
CA HIS A 65 7.46 11.91 -2.52
C HIS A 65 8.95 11.58 -2.29
N GLN A 66 9.81 12.06 -3.19
CA GLN A 66 11.27 11.96 -3.04
C GLN A 66 11.81 12.98 -2.03
N GLY A 67 13.04 12.80 -1.54
CA GLY A 67 13.75 13.77 -0.70
C GLY A 67 14.01 13.28 0.72
N THR A 68 14.32 14.23 1.61
CA THR A 68 14.62 14.02 3.04
C THR A 68 13.74 14.93 3.89
N GLY A 69 12.51 14.50 4.16
CA GLY A 69 11.66 15.20 5.12
C GLY A 69 12.19 15.08 6.56
N PRO A 70 11.90 16.05 7.46
CA PRO A 70 12.32 15.97 8.86
C PRO A 70 11.84 14.68 9.53
N GLY A 71 12.77 13.92 10.14
CA GLY A 71 12.46 12.64 10.78
C GLY A 71 12.17 11.47 9.81
N LEU A 72 12.29 11.69 8.50
CA LEU A 72 12.07 10.65 7.48
C LEU A 72 13.38 10.18 6.86
N THR A 73 13.42 8.90 6.49
CA THR A 73 14.54 8.35 5.70
C THR A 73 14.59 8.98 4.31
N HIS A 74 15.78 9.16 3.75
CA HIS A 74 15.95 9.63 2.38
C HIS A 74 15.28 8.70 1.34
N ARG A 75 14.49 9.27 0.44
CA ARG A 75 13.87 8.59 -0.71
C ARG A 75 14.35 9.22 -2.01
N VAL A 76 14.70 8.39 -2.98
CA VAL A 76 15.06 8.82 -4.34
C VAL A 76 14.09 8.22 -5.34
N MET A 77 13.82 8.95 -6.42
CA MET A 77 12.95 8.46 -7.49
C MET A 77 13.48 7.13 -8.05
N GLY A 78 12.57 6.23 -8.44
CA GLY A 78 12.92 4.90 -8.96
C GLY A 78 13.26 3.84 -7.91
N ARG A 79 13.56 4.22 -6.66
CA ARG A 79 13.87 3.25 -5.60
C ARG A 79 12.61 2.56 -5.10
N LYS A 80 12.59 1.23 -5.21
CA LYS A 80 11.55 0.38 -4.62
C LYS A 80 11.79 0.21 -3.11
N ALA A 81 10.73 0.27 -2.31
CA ALA A 81 10.76 0.08 -0.86
C ALA A 81 9.46 -0.59 -0.36
N GLY A 82 9.45 -1.01 0.90
CA GLY A 82 8.32 -1.69 1.54
C GLY A 82 8.17 -3.15 1.11
N MET A 83 7.16 -3.81 1.70
CA MET A 83 6.75 -5.18 1.37
C MET A 83 5.24 -5.17 1.14
N GLU A 84 4.77 -5.89 0.11
CA GLU A 84 3.34 -5.98 -0.21
C GLU A 84 2.58 -6.85 0.80
N ASN A 85 3.25 -7.87 1.36
CA ASN A 85 2.71 -8.71 2.41
C ASN A 85 3.70 -8.79 3.59
N VAL A 86 3.19 -8.68 4.81
CA VAL A 86 3.97 -8.73 6.06
C VAL A 86 3.24 -9.62 7.08
N THR A 87 3.85 -10.73 7.48
CA THR A 87 3.36 -11.53 8.61
C THR A 87 3.79 -10.87 9.92
N LEU A 88 2.82 -10.46 10.74
CA LEU A 88 3.08 -9.85 12.05
C LEU A 88 3.51 -10.92 13.06
N ASN A 89 4.51 -10.60 13.86
CA ASN A 89 4.89 -11.35 15.06
C ASN A 89 4.90 -10.41 16.28
N ALA A 90 5.15 -10.97 17.47
CA ALA A 90 5.18 -10.20 18.72
C ALA A 90 6.22 -9.05 18.72
N ASN A 91 7.30 -9.17 17.94
CA ASN A 91 8.33 -8.12 17.84
C ASN A 91 7.94 -6.97 16.89
N THR A 92 6.95 -7.19 16.01
CA THR A 92 6.45 -6.18 15.07
C THR A 92 5.12 -5.56 15.51
N MET A 93 4.61 -5.95 16.68
CA MET A 93 3.43 -5.35 17.29
C MET A 93 3.84 -4.59 18.55
N PRO A 94 3.31 -3.38 18.77
CA PRO A 94 3.45 -2.71 20.05
C PRO A 94 2.95 -3.60 21.19
N VAL A 95 3.62 -3.55 22.35
CA VAL A 95 3.14 -4.23 23.56
C VAL A 95 1.75 -3.70 23.89
N HIS A 96 0.78 -4.60 23.96
CA HIS A 96 -0.61 -4.31 24.29
C HIS A 96 -1.20 -5.46 25.12
N GLY A 97 -2.34 -5.22 25.76
CA GLY A 97 -3.03 -6.21 26.58
C GLY A 97 -4.52 -5.93 26.69
N HIS A 98 -5.27 -6.94 27.11
CA HIS A 98 -6.71 -6.88 27.30
C HIS A 98 -7.07 -7.44 28.67
N SER A 99 -7.97 -6.77 29.40
CA SER A 99 -8.58 -7.32 30.61
C SER A 99 -9.75 -8.22 30.23
N ALA A 100 -9.70 -9.50 30.59
CA ALA A 100 -10.88 -10.36 30.46
C ALA A 100 -11.91 -9.96 31.52
N GLN A 101 -13.08 -9.51 31.09
CA GLN A 101 -14.24 -9.31 31.96
C GLN A 101 -15.18 -10.49 31.80
N ALA A 102 -15.34 -11.27 32.87
CA ALA A 102 -16.36 -12.31 32.95
C ALA A 102 -17.44 -11.85 33.93
N GLN A 103 -18.70 -11.84 33.51
CA GLN A 103 -19.84 -11.75 34.41
C GLN A 103 -20.31 -13.18 34.70
N MET A 104 -20.21 -13.59 35.96
CA MET A 104 -20.85 -14.83 36.41
C MET A 104 -22.33 -14.52 36.62
N MET A 105 -23.19 -14.93 35.69
CA MET A 105 -24.63 -14.94 35.94
C MET A 105 -24.95 -16.09 36.89
N ALA A 106 -25.27 -15.78 38.14
CA ALA A 106 -25.87 -16.76 39.05
C ALA A 106 -27.29 -17.05 38.55
N THR A 107 -27.53 -18.25 38.02
CA THR A 107 -28.89 -18.75 37.79
C THR A 107 -29.41 -19.28 39.13
N THR A 108 -30.43 -18.64 39.71
CA THR A 108 -31.16 -19.22 40.85
C THR A 108 -32.10 -20.31 40.33
N SER A 109 -31.53 -21.43 39.89
CA SER A 109 -32.25 -22.70 39.82
C SER A 109 -31.79 -23.53 41.01
N ASP A 110 -32.74 -23.80 41.91
CA ASP A 110 -32.68 -24.73 43.05
C ASP A 110 -32.22 -24.13 44.38
N ALA A 111 -33.15 -23.45 45.06
CA ALA A 111 -33.30 -23.52 46.52
C ALA A 111 -34.61 -22.86 46.98
N GLN A 112 -35.76 -23.53 46.81
CA GLN A 112 -36.90 -23.43 47.73
C GLN A 112 -37.69 -24.74 47.69
N THR A 113 -37.15 -25.80 48.28
CA THR A 113 -38.01 -26.79 48.93
C THR A 113 -38.13 -26.36 50.39
N ASP A 114 -39.07 -25.45 50.67
CA ASP A 114 -39.40 -25.03 52.04
C ASP A 114 -40.35 -26.04 52.71
N GLU A 115 -40.13 -27.35 52.54
CA GLU A 115 -40.94 -28.36 53.21
C GLU A 115 -40.06 -29.47 53.80
N PRO A 116 -39.79 -29.45 55.11
CA PRO A 116 -39.43 -30.66 55.84
C PRO A 116 -40.72 -31.45 56.10
N GLU A 117 -40.97 -32.53 55.35
CA GLU A 117 -42.01 -33.50 55.72
C GLU A 117 -41.61 -34.19 57.03
N GLY A 118 -42.14 -33.68 58.13
CA GLY A 118 -42.06 -34.29 59.45
C GLY A 118 -43.44 -34.70 59.94
N LYS A 119 -43.73 -36.01 59.90
CA LYS A 119 -44.35 -36.87 60.93
C LYS A 119 -44.83 -38.18 60.31
#